data_AF-A0A8T7FS21-F1
#
_entry.id   AF-A0A8T7FS21-F1
#
_cell.length_a   1.000
_cell.length_b   1.000
_cell.length_c   1.000
_cell.angle_alpha   90.00
_cell.angle_beta   90.00
_cell.angle_gamma   90.00
#
_symmetry.space_group_name_H-M   'P 1'
#
loop_
_entity.id
_entity.type
_entity.pdbx_description
1 polymer ?
#
loop_
_entity_poly.entity_id
_entity_poly.type
_entity_poly.pdbx_seq_one_letter_code
_entity_poly.pdbx_strand_id
1 'polypeptide(L)'
;MDTLRKTIAVFFAILFVPAAVMALALFNFDRNAFTAETYQQAFAREDFYNKLPAVMAEAMTTSGADQSQFPIVMQGMSREAWEAFFRSLLPPEVLKPMGDEMLTSTFAYLNGQTDMVNLNLVPLKASMTNETGAQAVLSLLRTLPQCTAEQVGQITFSLLSGGQIEFCNPPAEMYPLLTPVIQSQLQVTASVIPDQLTLMSAPPQNDPRRKLQTIRFFMRLSPILPLVILLALTVFAVRSLRDWLGWWGIPFFITGTGAFAVGIFGAPVFKDALQRILVSRMPDYLPAFLLDFASDFASAMVRALLNPVLWQGAALAFIGFIMALGGFLINRRSAAQHTA
;
A
#
# COMPACT_ATOMS: atom_id res chain seq x y z
N MET A 1 -13.58 -21.74 -49.47
CA MET A 1 -13.99 -20.74 -48.45
C MET A 1 -13.74 -21.22 -47.02
N ASP A 2 -13.89 -22.52 -46.73
CA ASP A 2 -13.72 -23.04 -45.36
C ASP A 2 -12.31 -22.97 -44.80
N THR A 3 -11.28 -23.14 -45.64
CA THR A 3 -9.87 -23.01 -45.23
C THR A 3 -9.55 -21.61 -44.73
N LEU A 4 -9.93 -20.57 -45.50
CA LEU A 4 -9.74 -19.17 -45.12
C LEU A 4 -10.44 -18.83 -43.80
N ARG A 5 -11.71 -19.26 -43.64
CA ARG A 5 -12.49 -19.02 -42.41
C ARG A 5 -11.85 -19.69 -41.19
N LYS A 6 -11.35 -20.92 -41.32
CA LYS A 6 -10.62 -21.63 -40.27
C LYS A 6 -9.31 -20.92 -39.91
N THR A 7 -8.54 -20.47 -40.89
CA THR A 7 -7.29 -19.73 -40.64
C THR A 7 -7.55 -18.44 -39.87
N ILE A 8 -8.58 -17.68 -40.24
CA ILE A 8 -9.00 -16.47 -39.52
C ILE A 8 -9.41 -16.78 -38.08
N ALA A 9 -10.18 -17.87 -37.86
CA ALA A 9 -10.58 -18.29 -36.52
C ALA A 9 -9.36 -18.67 -35.64
N VAL A 10 -8.40 -19.42 -36.18
CA VAL A 10 -7.16 -19.76 -35.46
C VAL A 10 -6.40 -18.50 -35.08
N PHE A 11 -6.27 -17.54 -36.00
CA PHE A 11 -5.62 -16.26 -35.73
C PHE A 11 -6.28 -15.49 -34.57
N PHE A 12 -7.61 -15.36 -34.58
CA PHE A 12 -8.34 -14.69 -33.49
C PHE A 12 -8.24 -15.45 -32.17
N ALA A 13 -8.25 -16.78 -32.18
CA ALA A 13 -8.05 -17.59 -30.99
C ALA A 13 -6.67 -17.37 -30.36
N ILE A 14 -5.62 -17.28 -31.19
CA ILE A 14 -4.25 -16.97 -30.73
C ILE A 14 -4.18 -15.54 -30.18
N LEU A 15 -4.78 -14.56 -30.86
CA LEU A 15 -4.77 -13.16 -30.43
C LEU A 15 -5.59 -12.93 -29.14
N PHE A 16 -6.68 -13.70 -28.96
CA PHE A 16 -7.55 -13.63 -27.79
C PHE A 16 -6.78 -13.88 -26.49
N VAL A 17 -5.90 -14.89 -26.47
CA VAL A 17 -5.19 -15.32 -25.26
C VAL A 17 -4.39 -14.19 -24.60
N PRO A 18 -3.39 -13.56 -25.25
CA PRO A 18 -2.62 -12.48 -24.63
C PRO A 18 -3.49 -11.24 -24.37
N ALA A 19 -4.46 -10.94 -25.24
CA ALA A 19 -5.37 -9.82 -25.04
C ALA A 19 -6.22 -9.99 -23.78
N ALA A 20 -6.75 -11.19 -23.55
CA ALA A 20 -7.58 -11.50 -22.39
C ALA A 20 -6.75 -11.59 -21.09
N VAL A 21 -5.55 -12.18 -21.12
CA VAL A 21 -4.63 -12.16 -19.97
C VAL A 21 -4.27 -10.73 -19.57
N MET A 22 -3.91 -9.89 -20.55
CA MET A 22 -3.58 -8.48 -20.31
C MET A 22 -4.79 -7.71 -19.79
N ALA A 23 -5.98 -7.91 -20.37
CA ALA A 23 -7.20 -7.25 -19.93
C ALA A 23 -7.58 -7.63 -18.49
N LEU A 24 -7.46 -8.92 -18.12
CA LEU A 24 -7.67 -9.36 -16.74
C LEU A 24 -6.69 -8.66 -15.79
N ALA A 25 -5.40 -8.60 -16.14
CA ALA A 25 -4.41 -7.92 -15.30
C ALA A 25 -4.71 -6.42 -15.16
N LEU A 26 -4.90 -5.70 -16.26
CA LEU A 26 -5.14 -4.24 -16.26
C LEU A 26 -6.44 -3.86 -15.58
N PHE A 27 -7.51 -4.62 -15.80
CA PHE A 27 -8.81 -4.35 -15.17
C PHE A 27 -8.75 -4.54 -13.66
N ASN A 28 -8.13 -5.62 -13.17
CA ASN A 28 -7.94 -5.83 -11.73
C ASN A 28 -6.95 -4.82 -11.13
N PHE A 29 -5.93 -4.41 -11.88
CA PHE A 29 -5.01 -3.37 -11.46
C PHE A 29 -5.75 -2.04 -11.26
N ASP A 30 -6.57 -1.58 -12.21
CA ASP A 30 -7.36 -0.36 -12.02
C ASP A 30 -8.29 -0.44 -10.80
N ARG A 31 -8.89 -1.61 -10.59
CA ARG A 31 -9.91 -1.80 -9.55
C ARG A 31 -9.32 -1.89 -8.13
N ASN A 32 -8.10 -2.39 -7.98
CA ASN A 32 -7.48 -2.62 -6.66
C ASN A 32 -6.28 -1.70 -6.37
N ALA A 33 -5.55 -1.22 -7.38
CA ALA A 33 -4.38 -0.36 -7.16
C ALA A 33 -4.74 1.10 -6.84
N PHE A 34 -5.99 1.50 -7.05
CA PHE A 34 -6.46 2.88 -6.86
C PHE A 34 -7.57 3.00 -5.80
N THR A 35 -7.59 2.06 -4.86
CA THR A 35 -8.55 1.98 -3.75
C THR A 35 -7.80 1.93 -2.43
N ALA A 36 -8.15 2.81 -1.48
CA ALA A 36 -7.47 2.90 -0.19
C ALA A 36 -7.58 1.59 0.61
N GLU A 37 -8.70 0.89 0.48
CA GLU A 37 -9.02 -0.34 1.19
C GLU A 37 -7.98 -1.43 0.94
N THR A 38 -7.46 -1.52 -0.29
CA THR A 38 -6.42 -2.50 -0.65
C THR A 38 -5.14 -2.26 0.14
N TYR A 39 -4.78 -1.00 0.36
CA TYR A 39 -3.58 -0.60 1.09
C TYR A 39 -3.77 -0.71 2.60
N GLN A 40 -4.94 -0.32 3.11
CA GLN A 40 -5.31 -0.50 4.51
C GLN A 40 -5.27 -1.99 4.91
N GLN A 41 -5.78 -2.88 4.05
CA GLN A 41 -5.70 -4.34 4.27
C GLN A 41 -4.27 -4.85 4.23
N ALA A 42 -3.43 -4.34 3.31
CA ALA A 42 -2.02 -4.70 3.25
C ALA A 42 -1.27 -4.26 4.52
N PHE A 43 -1.50 -3.03 4.98
CA PHE A 43 -0.92 -2.50 6.22
C PHE A 43 -1.37 -3.28 7.46
N ALA A 44 -2.65 -3.63 7.54
CA ALA A 44 -3.17 -4.45 8.64
C ALA A 44 -2.58 -5.87 8.65
N ARG A 45 -2.39 -6.49 7.47
CA ARG A 45 -1.83 -7.85 7.37
C ARG A 45 -0.36 -7.91 7.75
N GLU A 46 0.42 -6.88 7.39
CA GLU A 46 1.87 -6.83 7.66
C GLU A 46 2.21 -6.21 9.01
N ASP A 47 1.19 -5.95 9.84
CA ASP A 47 1.32 -5.31 11.15
C ASP A 47 2.09 -3.98 11.08
N PHE A 48 1.82 -3.22 10.03
CA PHE A 48 2.58 -2.03 9.65
C PHE A 48 2.63 -0.99 10.78
N TYR A 49 1.47 -0.73 11.38
CA TYR A 49 1.32 0.29 12.41
C TYR A 49 2.11 -0.05 13.69
N ASN A 50 2.33 -1.34 14.00
CA ASN A 50 3.18 -1.76 15.13
C ASN A 50 4.68 -1.59 14.85
N LYS A 51 5.07 -1.65 13.58
CA LYS A 51 6.47 -1.48 13.14
C LYS A 51 6.86 -0.01 12.97
N LEU A 52 5.88 0.87 12.77
CA LEU A 52 6.11 2.29 12.49
C LEU A 52 6.96 3.01 13.57
N PRO A 53 6.76 2.80 14.88
CA PRO A 53 7.62 3.41 15.91
C PRO A 53 9.10 3.07 15.77
N ALA A 54 9.42 1.82 15.44
CA ALA A 54 10.81 1.39 15.22
C ALA A 54 11.41 2.02 13.95
N VAL A 55 10.60 2.16 12.90
CA VAL A 55 10.95 2.85 11.64
C VAL A 55 11.23 4.34 11.90
N MET A 56 10.38 5.01 12.69
CA MET A 56 10.59 6.42 13.06
C MET A 56 11.83 6.60 13.95
N ALA A 57 12.07 5.69 14.89
CA ALA A 57 13.26 5.70 15.73
C ALA A 57 14.54 5.55 14.92
N GLU A 58 14.56 4.61 13.97
CA GLU A 58 15.69 4.43 13.06
C GLU A 58 15.88 5.66 12.16
N ALA A 59 14.80 6.31 11.72
CA ALA A 59 14.91 7.57 10.98
C ALA A 59 15.64 8.62 11.83
N MET A 60 15.30 8.78 13.11
CA MET A 60 15.94 9.78 13.98
C MET A 60 17.42 9.52 14.25
N THR A 61 17.87 8.27 14.22
CA THR A 61 19.27 7.91 14.47
C THR A 61 20.12 7.84 13.20
N THR A 62 19.53 7.46 12.07
CA THR A 62 20.26 7.22 10.81
C THR A 62 20.16 8.35 9.80
N SER A 63 19.08 9.13 9.82
CA SER A 63 18.99 10.25 8.90
C SER A 63 20.02 11.29 9.33
N GLY A 64 20.91 11.67 8.41
CA GLY A 64 21.82 12.81 8.55
C GLY A 64 21.08 14.15 8.59
N ALA A 65 19.83 14.16 9.10
CA ALA A 65 19.21 15.35 9.67
C ALA A 65 20.28 15.95 10.58
N ASP A 66 20.68 17.18 10.25
CA ASP A 66 21.71 17.89 10.97
C ASP A 66 21.31 17.92 12.45
N GLN A 67 21.90 17.01 13.24
CA GLN A 67 21.46 16.77 14.63
C GLN A 67 21.62 18.05 15.45
N SER A 68 22.41 19.01 14.96
CA SER A 68 22.52 20.36 15.50
C SER A 68 21.19 21.12 15.57
N GLN A 69 20.17 20.75 14.77
CA GLN A 69 18.83 21.33 14.83
C GLN A 69 17.96 20.73 15.93
N PHE A 70 18.29 19.52 16.41
CA PHE A 70 17.61 18.96 17.56
C PHE A 70 18.08 19.67 18.83
N PRO A 71 17.19 19.84 19.83
CA PRO A 71 17.63 20.21 21.17
C PRO A 71 18.76 19.28 21.61
N ILE A 72 19.78 19.81 22.29
CA ILE A 72 21.00 19.07 22.74
C ILE A 72 20.64 17.75 23.42
N VAL A 73 19.50 17.72 24.10
CA VAL A 73 18.95 16.57 24.84
C VAL A 73 18.56 15.40 23.94
N MET A 74 18.09 15.70 22.74
CA MET A 74 17.70 14.70 21.74
C MET A 74 18.92 14.24 20.92
N GLN A 75 20.03 14.98 20.98
CA GLN A 75 21.30 14.59 20.37
C GLN A 75 21.91 13.45 21.18
N GLY A 76 22.15 12.30 20.54
CA GLY A 76 22.76 11.14 21.19
C GLY A 76 21.80 10.20 21.92
N MET A 77 20.47 10.38 21.80
CA MET A 77 19.52 9.38 22.28
C MET A 77 19.64 8.08 21.48
N SER A 78 19.55 6.94 22.16
CA SER A 78 19.61 5.63 21.52
C SER A 78 18.36 5.35 20.69
N ARG A 79 18.47 4.41 19.75
CA ARG A 79 17.34 3.95 18.93
C ARG A 79 16.21 3.42 19.81
N GLU A 80 16.54 2.68 20.88
CA GLU A 80 15.57 2.08 21.78
C GLU A 80 14.80 3.14 22.57
N ALA A 81 15.47 4.24 22.97
CA ALA A 81 14.83 5.36 23.64
C ALA A 81 13.82 6.06 22.71
N TRP A 82 14.21 6.29 21.45
CA TRP A 82 13.30 6.84 20.44
C TRP A 82 12.13 5.90 20.14
N GLU A 83 12.37 4.60 20.02
CA GLU A 83 11.32 3.63 19.75
C GLU A 83 10.32 3.56 20.90
N ALA A 84 10.80 3.52 22.15
CA ALA A 84 9.93 3.53 23.34
C ALA A 84 9.08 4.82 23.39
N PHE A 85 9.70 5.97 23.09
CA PHE A 85 9.00 7.24 23.01
C PHE A 85 7.90 7.22 21.93
N PHE A 86 8.25 6.86 20.68
CA PHE A 86 7.27 6.80 19.60
C PHE A 86 6.19 5.76 19.85
N ARG A 87 6.51 4.60 20.42
CA ARG A 87 5.52 3.55 20.70
C ARG A 87 4.54 4.00 21.79
N SER A 88 5.01 4.76 22.78
CA SER A 88 4.14 5.36 23.78
C SER A 88 3.29 6.48 23.19
N LEU A 89 3.89 7.39 22.40
CA LEU A 89 3.18 8.57 21.88
C LEU A 89 2.22 8.24 20.73
N LEU A 90 2.61 7.29 19.88
CA LEU A 90 1.93 6.89 18.66
C LEU A 90 1.65 5.38 18.73
N PRO A 91 0.79 4.95 19.67
CA PRO A 91 0.40 3.55 19.70
C PRO A 91 -0.44 3.21 18.45
N PRO A 92 -0.57 1.91 18.12
CA PRO A 92 -1.23 1.45 16.90
C PRO A 92 -2.67 1.96 16.75
N GLU A 93 -3.37 2.16 17.87
CA GLU A 93 -4.74 2.68 17.94
C GLU A 93 -4.84 4.14 17.48
N VAL A 94 -3.76 4.91 17.58
CA VAL A 94 -3.65 6.29 17.09
C VAL A 94 -3.13 6.30 15.65
N LEU A 95 -2.11 5.50 15.37
CA LEU A 95 -1.48 5.44 14.04
C LEU A 95 -2.40 4.90 12.96
N LYS A 96 -3.19 3.87 13.27
CA LYS A 96 -4.08 3.22 12.31
C LYS A 96 -5.13 4.18 11.73
N PRO A 97 -5.98 4.86 12.53
CA PRO A 97 -6.98 5.77 11.97
C PRO A 97 -6.34 6.92 11.20
N MET A 98 -5.20 7.44 11.69
CA MET A 98 -4.47 8.51 10.99
C MET A 98 -3.93 8.04 9.63
N GLY A 99 -3.34 6.84 9.57
CA GLY A 99 -2.85 6.23 8.34
C GLY A 99 -3.96 5.85 7.37
N ASP A 100 -5.05 5.29 7.88
CA ASP A 100 -6.22 4.90 7.09
C ASP A 100 -6.90 6.13 6.46
N GLU A 101 -7.07 7.22 7.23
CA GLU A 101 -7.60 8.51 6.73
C GLU A 101 -6.66 9.15 5.70
N MET A 102 -5.35 9.11 5.95
CA MET A 102 -4.34 9.61 5.02
C MET A 102 -4.37 8.86 3.68
N LEU A 103 -4.50 7.52 3.71
CA LEU A 103 -4.68 6.71 2.51
C LEU A 103 -5.96 7.10 1.79
N THR A 104 -7.09 7.19 2.51
CA THR A 104 -8.38 7.58 1.94
C THR A 104 -8.29 8.96 1.28
N SER A 105 -7.68 9.95 1.93
CA SER A 105 -7.47 11.29 1.37
C SER A 105 -6.56 11.27 0.14
N THR A 106 -5.48 10.49 0.19
CA THR A 106 -4.55 10.32 -0.95
C THR A 106 -5.25 9.71 -2.16
N PHE A 107 -6.04 8.65 -1.97
CA PHE A 107 -6.77 8.03 -3.08
C PHE A 107 -7.94 8.89 -3.55
N ALA A 108 -8.63 9.61 -2.67
CA ALA A 108 -9.63 10.60 -3.07
C ALA A 108 -9.00 11.67 -3.98
N TYR A 109 -7.81 12.15 -3.62
CA TYR A 109 -7.05 13.08 -4.45
C TYR A 109 -6.66 12.46 -5.80
N LEU A 110 -6.03 11.28 -5.81
CA LEU A 110 -5.62 10.59 -7.05
C LEU A 110 -6.80 10.25 -7.97
N ASN A 111 -7.97 9.99 -7.37
CA ASN A 111 -9.22 9.72 -8.07
C ASN A 111 -9.91 10.99 -8.59
N GLY A 112 -9.43 12.18 -8.21
CA GLY A 112 -10.02 13.48 -8.56
C GLY A 112 -11.31 13.80 -7.79
N GLN A 113 -11.52 13.17 -6.64
CA GLN A 113 -12.65 13.44 -5.74
C GLN A 113 -12.38 14.66 -4.85
N THR A 114 -11.11 14.90 -4.52
CA THR A 114 -10.64 16.07 -3.76
C THR A 114 -9.43 16.69 -4.46
N ASP A 115 -9.20 17.99 -4.23
CA ASP A 115 -8.02 18.69 -4.76
C ASP A 115 -6.86 18.77 -3.77
N MET A 116 -7.03 18.23 -2.57
CA MET A 116 -6.03 18.27 -1.50
C MET A 116 -5.94 16.92 -0.80
N VAL A 117 -4.72 16.58 -0.37
CA VAL A 117 -4.43 15.49 0.56
C VAL A 117 -4.22 16.11 1.94
N ASN A 118 -5.12 15.81 2.85
CA ASN A 118 -5.08 16.32 4.22
C ASN A 118 -4.76 15.18 5.19
N LEU A 119 -3.85 15.45 6.11
CA LEU A 119 -3.52 14.60 7.23
C LEU A 119 -4.20 15.16 8.48
N ASN A 120 -5.07 14.38 9.09
CA ASN A 120 -5.72 14.73 10.34
C ASN A 120 -4.79 14.46 11.53
N LEU A 121 -4.43 15.52 12.26
CA LEU A 121 -3.52 15.47 13.41
C LEU A 121 -4.26 15.49 14.75
N VAL A 122 -5.60 15.53 14.74
CA VAL A 122 -6.40 15.49 15.97
C VAL A 122 -6.08 14.25 16.84
N PRO A 123 -5.95 13.02 16.29
CA PRO A 123 -5.58 11.86 17.10
C PRO A 123 -4.20 11.99 17.75
N LEU A 124 -3.23 12.55 17.03
CA LEU A 124 -1.89 12.83 17.55
C LEU A 124 -1.94 13.86 18.68
N LYS A 125 -2.66 14.98 18.48
CA LYS A 125 -2.84 16.01 19.51
C LYS A 125 -3.51 15.45 20.76
N ALA A 126 -4.55 14.63 20.59
CA ALA A 126 -5.19 13.94 21.71
C ALA A 126 -4.20 13.05 22.47
N SER A 127 -3.37 12.28 21.75
CA SER A 127 -2.31 11.44 22.35
C SER A 127 -1.21 12.25 23.03
N MET A 128 -0.89 13.46 22.54
CA MET A 128 0.07 14.34 23.19
C MET A 128 -0.48 14.93 24.49
N THR A 129 -1.75 15.31 24.50
CA THR A 129 -2.37 16.04 25.64
C THR A 129 -2.88 15.15 26.77
N ASN A 130 -2.97 13.84 26.54
CA ASN A 130 -3.45 12.89 27.53
C ASN A 130 -2.31 12.37 28.44
N GLU A 131 -2.65 11.43 29.33
CA GLU A 131 -1.66 10.77 30.21
C GLU A 131 -0.60 9.99 29.42
N THR A 132 -0.95 9.44 28.26
CA THR A 132 -0.05 8.69 27.39
C THR A 132 1.10 9.57 26.86
N GLY A 133 0.80 10.80 26.46
CA GLY A 133 1.83 11.77 26.05
C GLY A 133 2.80 12.11 27.19
N ALA A 134 2.28 12.32 28.40
CA ALA A 134 3.12 12.56 29.57
C ALA A 134 3.98 11.33 29.92
N GLN A 135 3.41 10.13 29.84
CA GLN A 135 4.14 8.88 30.03
C GLN A 135 5.22 8.66 28.96
N ALA A 136 4.97 9.05 27.70
CA ALA A 136 5.96 8.97 26.64
C ALA A 136 7.19 9.83 26.96
N VAL A 137 6.98 11.06 27.41
CA VAL A 137 8.06 11.96 27.85
C VAL A 137 8.78 11.39 29.07
N LEU A 138 8.06 10.88 30.07
CA LEU A 138 8.68 10.24 31.24
C LEU A 138 9.48 8.99 30.87
N SER A 139 9.01 8.19 29.91
CA SER A 139 9.75 7.05 29.37
C SER A 139 11.06 7.50 28.75
N LEU A 140 11.05 8.62 28.01
CA LEU A 140 12.26 9.22 27.46
C LEU A 140 13.20 9.66 28.58
N LEU A 141 12.70 10.38 29.59
CA LEU A 141 13.51 10.85 30.73
C LEU A 141 14.18 9.70 31.49
N ARG A 142 13.52 8.53 31.61
CA ARG A 142 14.09 7.35 32.28
C ARG A 142 15.31 6.75 31.57
N THR A 143 15.45 7.01 30.26
CA THR A 143 16.61 6.52 29.49
C THR A 143 17.83 7.43 29.63
N LEU A 144 17.65 8.64 30.16
CA LEU A 144 18.72 9.59 30.41
C LEU A 144 19.55 9.20 31.65
N PRO A 145 20.81 9.66 31.76
CA PRO A 145 21.62 9.49 32.97
C PRO A 145 20.96 10.18 34.17
N GLN A 146 21.18 9.65 35.37
CA GLN A 146 20.65 10.23 36.60
C GLN A 146 21.13 11.67 36.80
N CYS A 147 20.22 12.55 37.20
CA CYS A 147 20.55 13.93 37.54
C CYS A 147 21.46 14.00 38.76
N THR A 148 22.48 14.86 38.73
CA THR A 148 23.19 15.25 39.95
C THR A 148 22.33 16.18 40.80
N ALA A 149 22.64 16.32 42.09
CA ALA A 149 21.89 17.20 42.99
C ALA A 149 21.89 18.66 42.51
N GLU A 150 22.99 19.11 41.91
CA GLU A 150 23.13 20.43 41.33
C GLU A 150 22.22 20.61 40.11
N GLN A 151 22.14 19.60 39.23
CA GLN A 151 21.27 19.62 38.06
C GLN A 151 19.79 19.64 38.44
N VAL A 152 19.38 18.89 39.47
CA VAL A 152 18.00 18.93 40.00
C VAL A 152 17.65 20.34 40.49
N GLY A 153 18.57 20.99 41.20
CA GLY A 153 18.41 22.38 41.64
C GLY A 153 18.25 23.35 40.47
N GLN A 154 19.07 23.21 39.43
CA GLN A 154 18.98 24.02 38.21
C GLN A 154 17.67 23.79 37.44
N ILE A 155 17.23 22.55 37.27
CA ILE A 155 15.94 22.23 36.62
C ILE A 155 14.79 22.93 37.35
N THR A 156 14.79 22.86 38.69
CA THR A 156 13.75 23.50 39.51
C THR A 156 13.75 25.01 39.32
N PHE A 157 14.93 25.64 39.31
CA PHE A 157 15.05 27.09 39.09
C PHE A 157 14.69 27.49 37.66
N SER A 158 15.11 26.74 36.64
CA SER A 158 14.81 26.99 35.22
C SER A 158 13.32 26.81 34.92
N LEU A 159 12.65 25.83 35.53
CA LEU A 159 11.19 25.67 35.44
C LEU A 159 10.42 26.88 35.96
N LEU A 160 10.92 27.52 37.02
CA LEU A 160 10.30 28.71 37.61
C LEU A 160 10.66 30.00 36.87
N SER A 161 11.83 30.06 36.24
CA SER A 161 12.37 31.25 35.57
C SER A 161 12.22 31.24 34.04
N GLY A 162 11.77 30.12 33.44
CA GLY A 162 11.68 29.95 31.98
C GLY A 162 13.04 29.78 31.28
N GLY A 163 14.06 29.33 32.01
CA GLY A 163 15.42 29.14 31.48
C GLY A 163 15.57 27.90 30.60
N GLN A 164 16.72 27.78 29.92
CA GLN A 164 17.09 26.55 29.22
C GLN A 164 17.29 25.43 30.25
N ILE A 165 16.69 24.26 29.99
CA ILE A 165 16.75 23.09 30.88
C ILE A 165 17.70 22.09 30.25
N GLU A 166 18.79 21.75 30.95
CA GLU A 166 19.53 20.52 30.66
C GLU A 166 18.74 19.35 31.22
N PHE A 167 18.39 18.38 30.37
CA PHE A 167 17.57 17.25 30.78
C PHE A 167 18.46 16.08 31.21
N CYS A 168 18.09 15.50 32.34
CA CYS A 168 18.62 14.27 32.91
C CYS A 168 17.44 13.49 33.53
N ASN A 169 17.67 12.27 34.00
CA ASN A 169 16.65 11.46 34.66
C ASN A 169 16.50 11.89 36.13
N PRO A 170 15.39 12.55 36.52
CA PRO A 170 15.21 13.00 37.89
C PRO A 170 14.83 11.84 38.82
N PRO A 171 15.01 11.99 40.14
CA PRO A 171 14.56 11.02 41.14
C PRO A 171 13.06 10.68 40.98
N ALA A 172 12.69 9.42 41.20
CA ALA A 172 11.33 8.93 40.94
C ALA A 172 10.26 9.64 41.77
N GLU A 173 10.64 10.17 42.94
CA GLU A 173 9.80 10.96 43.84
C GLU A 173 9.33 12.27 43.19
N MET A 174 10.05 12.77 42.19
CA MET A 174 9.70 14.00 41.47
C MET A 174 8.74 13.76 40.30
N TYR A 175 8.54 12.53 39.83
CA TYR A 175 7.66 12.27 38.68
C TYR A 175 6.23 12.79 38.88
N PRO A 176 5.57 12.58 40.03
CA PRO A 176 4.22 13.12 40.27
C PRO A 176 4.15 14.65 40.22
N LEU A 177 5.26 15.34 40.55
CA LEU A 177 5.35 16.80 40.47
C LEU A 177 5.63 17.30 39.04
N LEU A 178 6.33 16.49 38.23
CA LEU A 178 6.66 16.82 36.85
C LEU A 178 5.52 16.51 35.87
N THR A 179 4.68 15.51 36.14
CA THR A 179 3.59 15.12 35.23
C THR A 179 2.67 16.29 34.86
N PRO A 180 2.17 17.13 35.79
CA PRO A 180 1.31 18.27 35.43
C PRO A 180 2.04 19.31 34.58
N VAL A 181 3.33 19.53 34.83
CA VAL A 181 4.17 20.45 34.05
C VAL A 181 4.34 19.93 32.62
N ILE A 182 4.69 18.65 32.47
CA ILE A 182 4.81 17.99 31.18
C ILE A 182 3.49 18.07 30.41
N GLN A 183 2.36 17.74 31.06
CA GLN A 183 1.03 17.81 30.45
C GLN A 183 0.71 19.24 29.98
N SER A 184 1.00 20.26 30.80
CA SER A 184 0.80 21.66 30.42
C SER A 184 1.65 22.05 29.21
N GLN A 185 2.92 21.63 29.16
CA GLN A 185 3.81 21.92 28.03
C GLN A 185 3.37 21.18 26.76
N LEU A 186 2.90 19.93 26.88
CA LEU A 186 2.34 19.17 25.77
C LEU A 186 1.04 19.79 25.25
N GLN A 187 0.18 20.33 26.12
CA GLN A 187 -1.01 21.08 25.72
C GLN A 187 -0.66 22.35 24.95
N VAL A 188 0.31 23.13 25.43
CA VAL A 188 0.80 24.32 24.72
C VAL A 188 1.37 23.92 23.36
N THR A 189 2.23 22.90 23.32
CA THR A 189 2.82 22.40 22.06
C THR A 189 1.74 21.92 21.09
N ALA A 190 0.76 21.14 21.57
CA ALA A 190 -0.35 20.65 20.76
C ALA A 190 -1.23 21.78 20.22
N SER A 191 -1.35 22.91 20.93
CA SER A 191 -2.14 24.07 20.47
C SER A 191 -1.54 24.78 19.26
N VAL A 192 -0.21 24.69 19.07
CA VAL A 192 0.50 25.27 17.91
C VAL A 192 0.40 24.34 16.69
N ILE A 193 0.22 23.04 16.91
CA ILE A 193 0.05 22.06 15.84
C ILE A 193 -1.38 22.22 15.25
N PRO A 194 -1.52 22.45 13.93
CA PRO A 194 -2.83 22.55 13.31
C PRO A 194 -3.56 21.21 13.36
N ASP A 195 -4.90 21.24 13.37
CA ASP A 195 -5.70 20.01 13.38
C ASP A 195 -5.57 19.22 12.07
N GLN A 196 -5.26 19.91 10.97
CA GLN A 196 -5.08 19.31 9.65
C GLN A 196 -3.83 19.89 8.98
N LEU A 197 -3.08 19.02 8.31
CA LEU A 197 -1.93 19.39 7.50
C LEU A 197 -2.18 19.02 6.04
N THR A 198 -2.16 20.01 5.15
CA THR A 198 -2.25 19.75 3.71
C THR A 198 -0.89 19.34 3.18
N LEU A 199 -0.75 18.07 2.80
CA LEU A 199 0.50 17.49 2.30
C LEU A 199 0.70 17.72 0.81
N MET A 200 -0.40 17.75 0.06
CA MET A 200 -0.37 17.95 -1.39
C MET A 200 -1.64 18.65 -1.83
N SER A 201 -1.50 19.54 -2.82
CA SER A 201 -2.61 20.20 -3.49
C SER A 201 -2.48 20.07 -5.00
N ALA A 202 -3.63 20.08 -5.69
CA ALA A 202 -3.69 19.99 -7.13
C ALA A 202 -3.02 21.21 -7.78
N PRO A 203 -2.04 21.03 -8.68
CA PRO A 203 -1.48 22.15 -9.39
C PRO A 203 -2.52 22.71 -10.38
N PRO A 204 -2.65 24.04 -10.51
CA PRO A 204 -3.65 24.67 -11.38
C PRO A 204 -3.40 24.40 -12.86
N GLN A 205 -2.17 24.04 -13.24
CA GLN A 205 -1.77 23.69 -14.60
C GLN A 205 -1.00 22.35 -14.59
N ASN A 206 -1.14 21.58 -15.67
CA ASN A 206 -0.45 20.29 -15.86
C ASN A 206 -0.70 19.26 -14.75
N ASP A 207 -1.95 19.16 -14.29
CA ASP A 207 -2.36 18.19 -13.27
C ASP A 207 -2.04 16.73 -13.70
N PRO A 208 -1.11 16.04 -13.00
CA PRO A 208 -0.73 14.67 -13.33
C PRO A 208 -1.90 13.68 -13.19
N ARG A 209 -2.93 14.01 -12.39
CA ARG A 209 -4.13 13.19 -12.22
C ARG A 209 -4.89 13.00 -13.53
N ARG A 210 -4.83 13.97 -14.46
CA ARG A 210 -5.46 13.81 -15.78
C ARG A 210 -4.84 12.69 -16.60
N LYS A 211 -3.50 12.61 -16.62
CA LYS A 211 -2.79 11.51 -17.29
C LYS A 211 -3.16 10.18 -16.64
N LEU A 212 -3.23 10.16 -15.31
CA LEU A 212 -3.64 8.97 -14.57
C LEU A 212 -5.07 8.53 -14.92
N GLN A 213 -6.03 9.45 -14.94
CA GLN A 213 -7.43 9.19 -15.32
C GLN A 213 -7.52 8.64 -16.75
N THR A 214 -6.74 9.18 -17.70
CA THR A 214 -6.66 8.64 -19.06
C THR A 214 -6.16 7.21 -19.10
N ILE A 215 -5.07 6.90 -18.40
CA ILE A 215 -4.53 5.53 -18.32
C ILE A 215 -5.58 4.59 -17.71
N ARG A 216 -6.25 5.02 -16.63
CA ARG A 216 -7.32 4.27 -15.97
C ARG A 216 -8.52 4.03 -16.86
N PHE A 217 -8.91 5.00 -17.68
CA PHE A 217 -9.96 4.82 -18.67
C PHE A 217 -9.62 3.67 -19.63
N PHE A 218 -8.39 3.61 -20.16
CA PHE A 218 -7.95 2.49 -21.01
C PHE A 218 -7.87 1.16 -20.27
N MET A 219 -7.42 1.15 -19.00
CA MET A 219 -7.42 -0.06 -18.18
C MET A 219 -8.84 -0.59 -17.94
N ARG A 220 -9.83 0.29 -17.69
CA ARG A 220 -11.24 -0.07 -17.56
C ARG A 220 -11.86 -0.57 -18.86
N LEU A 221 -11.42 -0.01 -19.99
CA LEU A 221 -11.88 -0.41 -21.33
C LEU A 221 -11.20 -1.70 -21.82
N SER A 222 -10.11 -2.14 -21.17
CA SER A 222 -9.32 -3.29 -21.61
C SER A 222 -10.13 -4.58 -21.83
N PRO A 223 -11.21 -4.90 -21.07
CA PRO A 223 -12.02 -6.10 -21.34
C PRO A 223 -12.81 -6.05 -22.66
N ILE A 224 -13.03 -4.88 -23.26
CA ILE A 224 -13.76 -4.76 -24.52
C ILE A 224 -12.98 -5.41 -25.67
N LEU A 225 -11.66 -5.24 -25.71
CA LEU A 225 -10.81 -5.80 -26.76
C LEU A 225 -10.92 -7.33 -26.89
N PRO A 226 -10.71 -8.14 -25.83
CA PRO A 226 -10.87 -9.58 -25.92
C PRO A 226 -12.33 -9.98 -26.19
N LEU A 227 -13.33 -9.22 -25.74
CA LEU A 227 -14.73 -9.49 -26.09
C LEU A 227 -15.02 -9.30 -27.58
N VAL A 228 -14.47 -8.26 -28.21
CA VAL A 228 -14.59 -8.05 -29.66
C VAL A 228 -13.89 -9.16 -30.44
N ILE A 229 -12.69 -9.57 -30.00
CA ILE A 229 -11.96 -10.70 -30.61
C ILE A 229 -12.75 -12.01 -30.46
N LEU A 230 -13.33 -12.24 -29.29
CA LEU A 230 -14.15 -13.42 -29.02
C LEU A 230 -15.44 -13.43 -29.86
N LEU A 231 -16.06 -12.27 -30.06
CA LEU A 231 -17.21 -12.12 -30.95
C LEU A 231 -16.82 -12.40 -32.40
N ALA A 232 -15.71 -11.85 -32.89
CA ALA A 232 -15.19 -12.19 -34.21
C ALA A 232 -14.94 -13.70 -34.34
N LEU A 233 -14.33 -14.32 -33.33
CA LEU A 233 -14.14 -15.77 -33.27
C LEU A 233 -15.48 -16.52 -33.37
N THR A 234 -16.55 -16.07 -32.71
CA THR A 234 -17.87 -16.73 -32.85
C THR A 234 -18.40 -16.68 -34.27
N VAL A 235 -18.38 -15.51 -34.91
CA VAL A 235 -18.90 -15.32 -36.27
C VAL A 235 -18.16 -16.20 -37.26
N PHE A 236 -16.83 -16.32 -37.13
CA PHE A 236 -16.00 -17.07 -38.05
C PHE A 236 -15.83 -18.56 -37.70
N ALA A 237 -16.00 -18.99 -36.46
CA ALA A 237 -15.70 -20.38 -36.08
C ALA A 237 -16.96 -21.20 -35.80
N VAL A 238 -17.99 -20.58 -35.22
CA VAL A 238 -19.12 -21.31 -34.62
C VAL A 238 -20.18 -21.60 -35.67
N ARG A 239 -20.52 -22.89 -35.83
CA ARG A 239 -21.65 -23.36 -36.65
C ARG A 239 -22.56 -24.31 -35.89
N SER A 240 -22.04 -24.92 -34.84
CA SER A 240 -22.76 -25.84 -33.96
C SER A 240 -22.38 -25.57 -32.50
N LEU A 241 -23.19 -26.09 -31.57
CA LEU A 241 -22.87 -26.03 -30.13
C LEU A 241 -21.51 -26.70 -29.83
N ARG A 242 -21.18 -27.77 -30.55
CA ARG A 242 -19.89 -28.44 -30.46
C ARG A 242 -18.73 -27.52 -30.83
N ASP A 243 -18.86 -26.80 -31.94
CA ASP A 243 -17.82 -25.86 -32.39
C ASP A 243 -17.68 -24.72 -31.39
N TRP A 244 -18.79 -24.22 -30.85
CA TRP A 244 -18.76 -23.20 -29.80
C TRP A 244 -17.97 -23.66 -28.58
N LEU A 245 -18.26 -24.86 -28.05
CA LEU A 245 -17.57 -25.44 -26.91
C LEU A 245 -16.07 -25.64 -27.15
N GLY A 246 -15.67 -26.09 -28.34
CA GLY A 246 -14.26 -26.28 -28.69
C GLY A 246 -13.51 -24.97 -28.89
N TRP A 247 -14.06 -24.05 -29.70
CA TRP A 247 -13.41 -22.79 -30.06
C TRP A 247 -13.37 -21.78 -28.92
N TRP A 248 -14.29 -21.84 -27.94
CA TRP A 248 -14.21 -21.03 -26.73
C TRP A 248 -13.45 -21.74 -25.61
N GLY A 249 -13.67 -23.05 -25.45
CA GLY A 249 -13.10 -23.82 -24.35
C GLY A 249 -11.57 -23.83 -24.34
N ILE A 250 -10.94 -24.07 -25.49
CA ILE A 250 -9.47 -24.11 -25.58
C ILE A 250 -8.86 -22.73 -25.27
N PRO A 251 -9.26 -21.62 -25.92
CA PRO A 251 -8.71 -20.30 -25.58
C PRO A 251 -9.00 -19.86 -24.14
N PHE A 252 -10.18 -20.15 -23.59
CA PHE A 252 -10.48 -19.87 -22.18
C PHE A 252 -9.58 -20.67 -21.24
N PHE A 253 -9.35 -21.95 -21.52
CA PHE A 253 -8.45 -22.78 -20.73
C PHE A 253 -7.01 -22.24 -20.74
N ILE A 254 -6.49 -21.90 -21.93
CA ILE A 254 -5.13 -21.35 -22.07
C ILE A 254 -5.04 -19.98 -21.40
N THR A 255 -6.02 -19.10 -21.60
CA THR A 255 -6.07 -17.76 -20.97
C THR A 255 -6.11 -17.87 -19.46
N GLY A 256 -6.99 -18.73 -18.92
CA GLY A 256 -7.12 -18.94 -17.49
C GLY A 256 -5.85 -19.49 -16.87
N THR A 257 -5.23 -20.49 -17.53
CA THR A 257 -3.93 -21.05 -17.09
C THR A 257 -2.83 -19.99 -17.13
N GLY A 258 -2.79 -19.16 -18.17
CA GLY A 258 -1.83 -18.05 -18.30
C GLY A 258 -2.02 -17.00 -17.21
N ALA A 259 -3.26 -16.56 -16.96
CA ALA A 259 -3.58 -15.61 -15.91
C ALA A 259 -3.27 -16.17 -14.50
N PHE A 260 -3.55 -17.45 -14.27
CA PHE A 260 -3.19 -18.15 -13.04
C PHE A 260 -1.67 -18.18 -12.84
N ALA A 261 -0.92 -18.51 -13.90
CA ALA A 261 0.55 -18.47 -13.87
C ALA A 261 1.08 -17.06 -13.59
N VAL A 262 0.51 -16.01 -14.21
CA VAL A 262 0.83 -14.62 -13.88
C VAL A 262 0.51 -14.29 -12.42
N GLY A 263 -0.58 -14.82 -11.86
CA GLY A 263 -0.92 -14.64 -10.45
C GLY A 263 0.12 -15.23 -9.49
N ILE A 264 0.66 -16.41 -9.81
CA ILE A 264 1.68 -17.10 -8.98
C ILE A 264 3.07 -16.50 -9.21
N PHE A 265 3.51 -16.42 -10.45
CA PHE A 265 4.88 -16.05 -10.82
C PHE A 265 5.07 -14.56 -11.06
N GLY A 266 4.00 -13.78 -11.18
CA GLY A 266 4.08 -12.34 -11.36
C GLY A 266 4.59 -11.65 -10.10
N ALA A 267 4.32 -12.19 -8.90
CA ALA A 267 4.72 -11.56 -7.66
C ALA A 267 6.22 -11.17 -7.58
N PRO A 268 7.18 -12.09 -7.82
CA PRO A 268 8.60 -11.72 -7.82
C PRO A 268 8.94 -10.72 -8.93
N VAL A 269 8.39 -10.89 -10.14
CA VAL A 269 8.69 -10.01 -11.29
C VAL A 269 8.22 -8.58 -11.05
N PHE A 270 6.98 -8.42 -10.59
CA PHE A 270 6.42 -7.11 -10.28
C PHE A 270 7.03 -6.48 -9.03
N LYS A 271 7.45 -7.29 -8.04
CA LYS A 271 8.20 -6.80 -6.88
C LYS A 271 9.48 -6.10 -7.33
N ASP A 272 10.30 -6.76 -8.14
CA ASP A 272 11.57 -6.20 -8.61
C ASP A 272 11.36 -4.94 -9.45
N ALA A 273 10.35 -4.94 -10.32
CA ALA A 273 9.99 -3.77 -11.11
C ALA A 273 9.53 -2.59 -10.23
N LEU A 274 8.65 -2.85 -9.27
CA LEU A 274 8.13 -1.84 -8.35
C LEU A 274 9.24 -1.30 -7.45
N GLN A 275 10.12 -2.17 -6.94
CA GLN A 275 11.27 -1.78 -6.14
C GLN A 275 12.22 -0.88 -6.94
N ARG A 276 12.55 -1.22 -8.19
CA ARG A 276 13.39 -0.36 -9.05
C ARG A 276 12.75 1.01 -9.28
N ILE A 277 11.44 1.04 -9.53
CA ILE A 277 10.70 2.30 -9.71
C ILE A 277 10.75 3.11 -8.41
N LEU A 278 10.46 2.51 -7.26
CA LEU A 278 10.50 3.16 -5.96
C LEU A 278 11.89 3.72 -5.66
N VAL A 279 12.94 2.91 -5.79
CA VAL A 279 14.34 3.34 -5.56
C VAL A 279 14.73 4.48 -6.49
N SER A 280 14.35 4.43 -7.77
CA SER A 280 14.67 5.51 -8.73
C SER A 280 13.95 6.84 -8.47
N ARG A 281 12.88 6.81 -7.67
CA ARG A 281 12.06 7.98 -7.32
C ARG A 281 12.25 8.42 -5.87
N MET A 282 12.86 7.58 -5.05
CA MET A 282 13.21 7.89 -3.68
C MET A 282 14.37 8.90 -3.68
N PRO A 283 14.25 9.98 -2.91
CA PRO A 283 15.38 10.89 -2.72
C PRO A 283 16.58 10.18 -2.08
N ASP A 284 17.79 10.58 -2.46
CA ASP A 284 19.05 9.96 -1.99
C ASP A 284 19.27 10.08 -0.46
N TYR A 285 18.50 10.93 0.22
CA TYR A 285 18.54 11.10 1.67
C TYR A 285 17.71 10.07 2.45
N LEU A 286 16.98 9.16 1.77
CA LEU A 286 16.20 8.14 2.46
C LEU A 286 17.12 7.02 2.98
N PRO A 287 17.07 6.71 4.29
CA PRO A 287 17.92 5.70 4.91
C PRO A 287 17.63 4.28 4.39
N ALA A 288 18.67 3.44 4.37
CA ALA A 288 18.62 2.10 3.78
C ALA A 288 17.52 1.18 4.36
N PHE A 289 17.14 1.37 5.63
CA PHE A 289 16.07 0.56 6.24
C PHE A 289 14.70 0.78 5.58
N LEU A 290 14.46 1.96 4.96
CA LEU A 290 13.23 2.20 4.21
C LEU A 290 13.16 1.34 2.95
N LEU A 291 14.30 0.85 2.45
CA LEU A 291 14.35 -0.07 1.32
C LEU A 291 13.83 -1.46 1.70
N ASP A 292 14.20 -1.96 2.89
CA ASP A 292 13.69 -3.23 3.41
C ASP A 292 12.18 -3.14 3.62
N PHE A 293 11.73 -2.04 4.25
CA PHE A 293 10.31 -1.76 4.43
C PHE A 293 9.57 -1.64 3.08
N ALA A 294 10.14 -0.91 2.12
CA ALA A 294 9.56 -0.76 0.79
C ALA A 294 9.49 -2.09 0.03
N SER A 295 10.46 -2.99 0.21
CA SER A 295 10.46 -4.32 -0.38
C SER A 295 9.33 -5.19 0.16
N ASP A 296 9.13 -5.21 1.48
CA ASP A 296 8.06 -5.98 2.12
C ASP A 296 6.69 -5.42 1.75
N PHE A 297 6.56 -4.10 1.77
CA PHE A 297 5.35 -3.42 1.34
C PHE A 297 5.04 -3.65 -0.15
N ALA A 298 6.03 -3.54 -1.03
CA ALA A 298 5.89 -3.84 -2.45
C ALA A 298 5.42 -5.29 -2.67
N SER A 299 5.97 -6.25 -1.93
CA SER A 299 5.54 -7.65 -1.97
C SER A 299 4.09 -7.82 -1.54
N ALA A 300 3.69 -7.23 -0.41
CA ALA A 300 2.33 -7.28 0.11
C ALA A 300 1.33 -6.65 -0.88
N MET A 301 1.67 -5.50 -1.46
CA MET A 301 0.87 -4.82 -2.48
C MET A 301 0.70 -5.67 -3.72
N VAL A 302 1.80 -6.16 -4.29
CA VAL A 302 1.76 -6.96 -5.53
C VAL A 302 0.92 -8.22 -5.32
N ARG A 303 1.02 -8.87 -4.15
CA ARG A 303 0.15 -10.01 -3.79
C ARG A 303 -1.31 -9.61 -3.72
N ALA A 304 -1.63 -8.47 -3.09
CA ALA A 304 -3.00 -7.97 -3.02
C ALA A 304 -3.59 -7.68 -4.42
N LEU A 305 -2.77 -7.15 -5.34
CA LEU A 305 -3.18 -6.84 -6.72
C LEU A 305 -3.33 -8.09 -7.60
N LEU A 306 -2.48 -9.09 -7.43
CA LEU A 306 -2.48 -10.30 -8.26
C LEU A 306 -3.42 -11.40 -7.75
N ASN A 307 -3.80 -11.39 -6.48
CA ASN A 307 -4.68 -12.42 -5.91
C ASN A 307 -6.03 -12.54 -6.66
N PRO A 308 -6.72 -11.44 -7.03
CA PRO A 308 -7.91 -11.53 -7.88
C PRO A 308 -7.65 -12.13 -9.26
N VAL A 309 -6.51 -11.81 -9.88
CA VAL A 309 -6.11 -12.36 -11.20
C VAL A 309 -5.88 -13.86 -11.11
N LEU A 310 -5.26 -14.33 -10.02
CA LEU A 310 -5.07 -15.76 -9.74
C LEU A 310 -6.40 -16.50 -9.70
N TRP A 311 -7.35 -16.02 -8.89
CA TRP A 311 -8.66 -16.68 -8.72
C TRP A 311 -9.52 -16.62 -9.99
N GLN A 312 -9.54 -15.47 -10.67
CA GLN A 312 -10.26 -15.34 -11.94
C GLN A 312 -9.64 -16.20 -13.04
N GLY A 313 -8.31 -16.29 -13.08
CA GLY A 313 -7.58 -17.19 -13.97
C GLY A 313 -7.92 -18.65 -13.73
N ALA A 314 -7.91 -19.10 -12.47
CA ALA A 314 -8.31 -20.45 -12.10
C ALA A 314 -9.76 -20.78 -12.50
N ALA A 315 -10.70 -19.87 -12.22
CA ALA A 315 -12.10 -20.03 -12.59
C ALA A 315 -12.27 -20.11 -14.12
N LEU A 316 -11.61 -19.23 -14.87
CA LEU A 316 -11.66 -19.23 -16.33
C LEU A 316 -11.03 -20.50 -16.92
N ALA A 317 -9.93 -20.99 -16.34
CA ALA A 317 -9.30 -22.24 -16.74
C ALA A 317 -10.26 -23.42 -16.55
N PHE A 318 -10.91 -23.49 -15.38
CA PHE A 318 -11.87 -24.54 -15.08
C PHE A 318 -13.07 -24.54 -16.05
N ILE A 319 -13.64 -23.36 -16.32
CA ILE A 319 -14.73 -23.21 -17.30
C ILE A 319 -14.27 -23.64 -18.68
N GLY A 320 -13.10 -23.17 -19.14
CA GLY A 320 -12.53 -23.54 -20.43
C GLY A 320 -12.30 -25.05 -20.57
N PHE A 321 -11.82 -25.69 -19.51
CA PHE A 321 -11.62 -27.14 -19.45
C PHE A 321 -12.93 -27.90 -19.61
N ILE A 322 -13.98 -27.55 -18.84
CA ILE A 322 -15.30 -28.18 -18.95
C ILE A 322 -15.87 -28.01 -20.36
N MET A 323 -15.75 -26.81 -20.95
CA MET A 323 -16.22 -26.56 -22.30
C MET A 323 -15.48 -27.41 -23.33
N ALA A 324 -14.15 -27.46 -23.26
CA ALA A 324 -13.33 -28.27 -24.17
C ALA A 324 -13.64 -29.76 -24.04
N LEU A 325 -13.81 -30.27 -22.82
CA LEU A 325 -14.19 -31.66 -22.55
C LEU A 325 -15.59 -31.97 -23.11
N GLY A 326 -16.56 -31.09 -22.90
CA GLY A 326 -17.91 -31.23 -23.46
C GLY A 326 -17.89 -31.30 -24.99
N GLY A 327 -17.13 -30.42 -25.65
CA GLY A 327 -16.93 -30.44 -27.10
C GLY A 327 -16.31 -31.76 -27.59
N PHE A 328 -15.34 -32.30 -26.85
CA PHE A 328 -14.70 -33.59 -27.16
C PHE A 328 -15.65 -34.78 -27.00
N LEU A 329 -16.46 -34.81 -25.94
CA LEU A 329 -17.41 -35.89 -25.70
C LEU A 329 -18.53 -35.93 -26.75
N ILE A 330 -19.03 -34.77 -27.19
CA ILE A 330 -20.02 -34.67 -28.27
C ILE A 330 -19.45 -35.18 -29.60
N ASN A 331 -18.17 -34.90 -29.88
CA ASN A 331 -17.49 -35.42 -31.06
C ASN A 331 -17.45 -36.95 -31.08
N ARG A 332 -17.09 -37.57 -29.96
CA ARG A 332 -17.03 -39.04 -29.87
C ARG A 332 -18.38 -39.71 -30.13
N ARG A 333 -19.48 -39.15 -29.60
CA ARG A 333 -20.83 -39.69 -29.83
C ARG A 333 -21.25 -39.61 -31.30
N SER A 334 -20.94 -38.50 -31.95
CA SER A 334 -21.27 -38.30 -33.37
C SER A 334 -20.50 -39.27 -34.28
N ALA A 335 -19.23 -39.56 -33.94
CA ALA A 335 -18.43 -40.53 -34.68
C ALA A 335 -18.97 -41.97 -34.52
N ALA A 336 -19.39 -42.36 -33.31
CA ALA A 336 -19.93 -43.69 -33.03
C ALA A 336 -21.25 -43.98 -33.78
N GLN A 337 -22.09 -42.97 -34.00
CA GLN A 337 -23.35 -43.10 -34.75
C GLN A 337 -23.16 -43.28 -36.27
N HIS A 338 -22.01 -42.88 -36.83
CA HIS A 338 -21.73 -43.07 -38.25
C HIS A 338 -21.06 -44.41 -38.56
N THR A 339 -20.56 -45.13 -37.55
CA THR A 339 -19.91 -46.44 -37.69
C THR A 339 -20.84 -47.62 -37.36
N ALA A 340 -22.03 -47.34 -36.82
CA ALA A 340 -23.07 -48.33 -36.51
C ALA A 340 -24.12 -48.34 -37.62
#